data_AF-A0A1V4UUF1-F1
#
_entry.id   AF-A0A1V4UUF1-F1
#
_cell.length_a   1.000
_cell.length_b   1.000
_cell.length_c   1.000
_cell.angle_alpha   90.00
_cell.angle_beta   90.00
_cell.angle_gamma   90.00
#
_symmetry.space_group_name_H-M   'P 1'
#
loop_
_entity.id
_entity.type
_entity.pdbx_description
1 polymer ?
#
loop_
_entity_poly.entity_id
_entity_poly.type
_entity_poly.pdbx_seq_one_letter_code
_entity_poly.pdbx_strand_id
1 'polypeptide(L)'
;MVNFEKPSYADIIIRFRQLKPMQQSAVVGLIFFIINSLYYILILHMGPAEAASISVYSSIVFMVVYYFTTIFVVKRNIHAGSSKGPKKGLRNR
;
A
#
# COMPACT_ATOMS: atom_id res chain seq x y z
N MET A 1 30.48 9.60 11.68
CA MET A 1 30.09 9.04 10.36
C MET A 1 28.72 8.41 10.53
N VAL A 2 27.69 8.98 9.90
CA VAL A 2 26.32 8.44 10.00
C VAL A 2 26.28 7.13 9.21
N ASN A 3 26.12 6.03 9.91
CA ASN A 3 26.08 4.70 9.31
C ASN A 3 24.71 4.54 8.65
N PHE A 4 24.62 4.76 7.35
CA PHE A 4 23.43 4.43 6.58
C PHE A 4 23.45 2.91 6.36
N GLU A 5 23.00 2.15 7.36
CA GLU A 5 22.59 0.76 7.13
C GLU A 5 21.54 0.81 6.04
N LYS A 6 21.90 0.31 4.85
CA LYS A 6 20.99 0.27 3.70
C LYS A 6 19.79 -0.57 4.13
N PRO A 7 18.58 0.01 4.19
CA PRO A 7 17.41 -0.75 4.62
C PRO A 7 17.23 -1.93 3.67
N SER A 8 17.09 -3.12 4.23
CA SER A 8 16.81 -4.31 3.43
C SER A 8 15.45 -4.15 2.75
N TYR A 9 15.27 -4.72 1.56
CA TYR A 9 13.96 -4.71 0.88
C TYR A 9 12.85 -5.25 1.79
N ALA A 10 13.17 -6.22 2.64
CA ALA A 10 12.26 -6.74 3.65
C ALA A 10 11.78 -5.64 4.61
N ASP A 11 12.68 -4.78 5.09
CA ASP A 11 12.37 -3.71 6.04
C ASP A 11 11.44 -2.66 5.43
N ILE A 12 11.64 -2.34 4.15
CA ILE A 12 10.77 -1.41 3.41
C ILE A 12 9.34 -1.98 3.34
N ILE A 13 9.20 -3.26 3.01
CA ILE A 13 7.90 -3.92 2.94
C ILE A 13 7.23 -4.00 4.31
N ILE A 14 7.98 -4.30 5.37
CA ILE A 14 7.46 -4.34 6.74
C ILE A 14 6.95 -2.97 7.16
N ARG A 15 7.72 -1.91 6.93
CA ARG A 15 7.31 -0.53 7.23
C ARG A 15 6.07 -0.13 6.45
N PHE A 16 5.99 -0.48 5.17
CA PHE A 16 4.78 -0.23 4.37
C PHE A 16 3.55 -0.93 4.96
N ARG A 17 3.66 -2.20 5.40
CA ARG A 17 2.55 -2.93 6.02
C ARG A 17 2.08 -2.33 7.35
N GLN A 18 2.96 -1.64 8.08
CA GLN A 18 2.62 -0.98 9.35
C GLN A 18 1.84 0.34 9.16
N LEU A 19 1.84 0.91 7.96
CA LEU A 19 1.08 2.12 7.66
C LEU A 19 -0.43 1.88 7.76
N LYS A 20 -1.18 2.94 8.10
CA LYS A 20 -2.65 2.90 8.04
C LYS A 20 -3.10 2.66 6.59
N PRO A 21 -4.25 2.00 6.34
CA PRO A 21 -4.73 1.73 4.98
C PRO A 21 -4.78 2.96 4.06
N MET A 22 -5.15 4.13 4.62
CA MET A 22 -5.16 5.40 3.88
C MET A 22 -3.75 5.88 3.47
N GLN A 23 -2.73 5.63 4.30
CA GLN A 23 -1.35 5.97 3.98
C GLN A 23 -0.77 5.00 2.95
N GLN A 24 -1.10 3.70 3.07
CA GLN A 24 -0.72 2.70 2.06
C GLN A 24 -1.31 3.04 0.70
N SER A 25 -2.61 3.39 0.64
CA SER A 25 -3.24 3.79 -0.61
C SER A 25 -2.58 5.04 -1.19
N ALA A 26 -2.28 6.06 -0.39
CA ALA A 26 -1.57 7.25 -0.86
C ALA A 26 -0.19 6.94 -1.48
N VAL A 27 0.59 6.06 -0.85
CA VAL A 27 1.89 5.63 -1.40
C VAL A 27 1.70 4.89 -2.72
N VAL A 28 0.73 3.97 -2.80
CA VAL A 28 0.39 3.27 -4.05
C VAL A 28 -0.04 4.26 -5.13
N GLY A 29 -0.90 5.23 -4.79
CA GLY A 29 -1.33 6.29 -5.70
C GLY A 29 -0.15 7.10 -6.25
N LEU A 30 0.79 7.48 -5.40
CA LEU A 30 2.00 8.19 -5.83
C LEU A 30 2.86 7.36 -6.81
N ILE A 31 3.02 6.06 -6.55
CA ILE A 31 3.75 5.15 -7.44
C ILE A 31 3.06 5.10 -8.81
N PHE A 32 1.74 4.90 -8.83
CA PHE A 32 0.96 4.88 -10.07
C PHE A 32 0.99 6.22 -10.80
N PHE A 33 1.00 7.34 -10.09
CA PHE A 33 1.11 8.66 -10.69
C PHE A 33 2.43 8.83 -11.44
N ILE A 34 3.54 8.45 -10.80
CA ILE A 34 4.87 8.56 -11.41
C ILE A 34 4.98 7.65 -12.63
N ILE A 35 4.57 6.38 -12.50
CA ILE A 35 4.65 5.41 -13.60
C ILE A 35 3.81 5.88 -14.79
N ASN A 36 2.56 6.28 -14.56
CA ASN A 36 1.68 6.73 -15.63
C ASN A 36 2.17 8.05 -16.25
N SER A 37 2.65 9.00 -15.45
CA SER A 37 3.17 10.26 -15.97
C SER A 37 4.36 10.02 -16.90
N LEU A 38 5.29 9.15 -16.48
CA LEU A 38 6.44 8.77 -17.31
C LEU A 38 5.99 8.01 -18.57
N TYR A 39 5.01 7.11 -18.46
CA TYR A 39 4.45 6.41 -19.62
C TYR A 39 3.87 7.38 -20.65
N TYR A 40 3.01 8.31 -20.21
CA TYR A 40 2.37 9.28 -21.11
C TYR A 40 3.39 10.24 -21.75
N ILE A 41 4.39 10.69 -21.00
CA ILE A 41 5.41 11.63 -21.51
C ILE A 41 6.39 10.92 -22.44
N LEU A 42 6.94 9.78 -22.02
CA LEU A 42 8.06 9.15 -22.73
C LEU A 42 7.61 8.27 -23.89
N ILE A 43 6.48 7.56 -23.74
CA ILE A 43 6.02 6.57 -24.72
C ILE A 43 4.96 7.16 -25.63
N LEU A 44 4.00 7.92 -25.08
CA LEU A 44 2.91 8.52 -25.85
C LEU A 44 3.20 9.96 -26.29
N HIS A 45 4.36 10.51 -25.91
CA HIS A 45 4.80 11.86 -26.27
C HIS A 45 3.79 12.96 -25.95
N MET A 46 2.99 12.77 -24.88
CA MET A 46 2.04 13.76 -24.39
C MET A 46 2.75 14.93 -23.70
N GLY A 47 2.12 16.10 -23.75
CA GLY A 47 2.58 17.26 -22.99
C GLY A 47 2.58 16.98 -21.48
N PRO A 48 3.54 17.52 -20.70
CA PRO A 48 3.65 17.24 -19.27
C PRO A 48 2.38 17.55 -18.47
N ALA A 49 1.67 18.63 -18.83
CA ALA A 49 0.43 19.03 -18.17
C ALA A 49 -0.70 18.01 -18.42
N GLU A 50 -0.88 17.58 -19.66
CA GLU A 50 -1.90 16.60 -20.06
C GLU A 50 -1.62 15.22 -19.44
N ALA A 51 -0.36 14.78 -19.50
CA ALA A 51 0.10 13.55 -18.87
C ALA A 51 -0.15 13.57 -17.36
N ALA A 52 0.14 14.68 -16.67
CA ALA A 52 -0.13 14.82 -15.25
C ALA A 52 -1.63 14.74 -14.94
N SER A 53 -2.48 15.45 -15.69
CA SER A 53 -3.94 15.40 -15.50
C SER A 53 -4.49 13.98 -15.60
N ILE A 54 -4.14 13.24 -16.66
CA ILE A 54 -4.61 11.86 -16.86
C ILE A 54 -4.05 10.90 -15.79
N SER A 55 -2.79 11.12 -15.40
CA SER A 55 -2.14 10.32 -14.35
C SER A 55 -2.78 10.53 -12.98
N VAL A 56 -3.24 11.74 -12.65
CA VAL A 56 -3.97 11.99 -11.40
C VAL A 56 -5.25 11.16 -11.37
N TYR A 57 -6.06 11.18 -12.44
CA TYR A 57 -7.29 10.38 -12.49
C TYR A 57 -7.02 8.89 -12.31
N SER A 58 -6.05 8.35 -13.06
CA SER A 58 -5.65 6.95 -12.97
C SER A 58 -5.20 6.58 -11.55
N SER A 59 -4.41 7.46 -10.91
CA SER A 59 -3.89 7.25 -9.55
C SER A 59 -5.00 7.25 -8.50
N ILE A 60 -5.96 8.17 -8.60
CA ILE A 60 -7.11 8.22 -7.68
C ILE A 60 -7.92 6.92 -7.77
N VAL A 61 -8.17 6.41 -8.97
CA VAL A 61 -8.88 5.14 -9.16
C VAL A 61 -8.14 4.00 -8.47
N PHE A 62 -6.83 3.87 -8.68
CA PHE A 62 -6.02 2.85 -8.00
C PHE A 62 -5.98 3.02 -6.48
N MET A 63 -5.89 4.25 -5.97
CA MET A 63 -5.96 4.53 -4.53
C MET A 63 -7.27 4.03 -3.91
N VAL A 64 -8.40 4.33 -4.56
CA VAL A 64 -9.73 3.94 -4.10
C VAL A 64 -9.87 2.42 -4.12
N VAL A 65 -9.54 1.77 -5.22
CA VAL A 65 -9.61 0.31 -5.36
C VAL A 65 -8.72 -0.38 -4.32
N TYR A 66 -7.48 0.08 -4.16
CA TYR A 66 -6.54 -0.46 -3.18
C TYR A 66 -7.02 -0.28 -1.75
N TYR A 67 -7.55 0.90 -1.41
CA TYR A 67 -8.08 1.17 -0.08
C TYR A 67 -9.23 0.21 0.27
N PHE A 68 -10.23 0.09 -0.61
CA PHE A 68 -11.39 -0.76 -0.35
C PHE A 68 -11.02 -2.24 -0.30
N THR A 69 -10.16 -2.72 -1.20
CA THR A 69 -9.65 -4.10 -1.14
C THR A 69 -8.88 -4.36 0.15
N THR A 70 -8.02 -3.44 0.57
CA THR A 70 -7.28 -3.55 1.83
C THR A 70 -8.22 -3.62 3.04
N ILE A 71 -9.22 -2.73 3.11
CA ILE A 71 -10.21 -2.75 4.19
C ILE A 71 -11.01 -4.06 4.20
N PHE A 72 -11.42 -4.56 3.03
CA PHE A 72 -12.15 -5.82 2.91
C PHE A 72 -11.32 -7.01 3.41
N VAL A 73 -10.04 -7.09 2.98
CA VAL A 73 -9.12 -8.15 3.39
C VAL A 73 -8.79 -8.09 4.88
N VAL A 74 -8.50 -6.90 5.42
CA VAL A 74 -8.21 -6.71 6.85
C VAL A 74 -9.43 -7.09 7.70
N LYS A 75 -10.64 -6.64 7.31
CA LYS A 75 -11.87 -7.04 8.01
C LYS A 75 -12.07 -8.56 7.98
N ARG A 76 -11.85 -9.22 6.84
CA ARG A 76 -11.98 -10.67 6.72
C ARG A 76 -10.97 -11.43 7.60
N ASN A 77 -9.73 -10.95 7.69
CA ASN A 77 -8.69 -11.57 8.50
C ASN A 77 -8.93 -11.43 10.02
N ILE A 78 -9.55 -10.33 10.47
CA ILE A 78 -9.97 -10.18 11.88
C ILE A 78 -11.02 -11.24 12.26
N HIS A 79 -11.92 -11.59 11.34
CA HIS A 79 -12.94 -12.62 11.56
C HIS A 79 -12.35 -14.04 11.47
N ALA A 80 -11.26 -14.24 10.72
CA ALA A 80 -10.56 -15.53 10.63
C ALA A 80 -9.62 -15.81 11.82
N GLY A 81 -9.11 -14.76 12.48
CA GLY A 81 -8.20 -14.87 13.64
C GLY A 81 -8.87 -15.11 15.00
N SER A 82 -10.21 -15.15 15.07
CA SER A 82 -10.94 -15.42 16.31
C SER A 82 -11.06 -16.92 16.63
N SER A 83 -10.18 -17.78 16.09
CA SER A 83 -9.95 -19.06 16.74
C SER A 83 -9.28 -18.76 18.07
N LYS A 84 -10.09 -18.75 19.14
CA LYS A 84 -9.67 -18.72 20.53
C LYS A 84 -8.39 -19.56 20.67
N GLY A 85 -7.23 -18.89 20.76
CA GLY A 85 -6.00 -19.55 21.14
C GLY A 85 -6.26 -20.33 22.43
N PRO A 86 -5.57 -21.46 22.67
CA PRO A 86 -5.91 -22.36 23.76
C PRO A 86 -5.98 -21.55 25.06
N LYS A 87 -7.14 -21.57 25.72
CA LYS A 87 -7.31 -20.92 27.03
C LYS A 87 -6.23 -21.49 27.96
N LYS A 88 -5.17 -20.70 28.17
CA LYS A 88 -4.10 -20.97 29.12
C LYS A 88 -4.66 -20.77 30.52
N GLY A 89 -5.50 -21.71 30.96
CA GLY A 89 -6.33 -21.59 32.15
C GLY A 89 -6.97 -22.90 32.64
N LEU A 90 -6.50 -24.05 32.13
CA LEU A 90 -6.84 -25.38 32.65
C LEU A 90 -5.55 -26.10 33.05
N ARG A 91 -4.75 -25.47 33.92
CA ARG A 91 -3.82 -26.24 34.75
C ARG A 91 -4.63 -26.66 35.97
N ASN A 92 -5.34 -27.78 35.81
CA ASN A 92 -6.07 -28.44 36.88
C ASN A 92 -5.10 -28.82 38.02
N ARG A 93 -5.71 -28.91 39.20
CA ARG A 93 -5.17 -29.30 40.51
C ARG A 93 -4.12 -30.40 40.47
#